data_AF-A0A1A8ALC0-F1
#
_entry.id   AF-A0A1A8ALC0-F1
#
_cell.length_a   1.000
_cell.length_b   1.000
_cell.length_c   1.000
_cell.angle_alpha   90.00
_cell.angle_beta   90.00
_cell.angle_gamma   90.00
#
_symmetry.space_group_name_H-M   'P 1'
#
loop_
_entity.id
_entity.type
_entity.pdbx_description
1 polymer ?
#
loop_
_entity_poly.entity_id
_entity_poly.type
_entity_poly.pdbx_seq_one_letter_code
_entity_poly.pdbx_strand_id
1 'polypeptide(L)' 'WGRCHTWERPILEPPFIHRHHRVCTYSRIRHMTARLPGCQPNVSALYHYPMALHCHCSICSTQDTECETF' A
#
# COMPACT_ATOMS: atom_id res chain seq x y z
N TRP A 1 -7.15 6.14 2.57
CA TRP A 1 -6.22 7.12 3.18
C TRP A 1 -6.66 7.34 4.62
N GLY A 2 -5.74 7.71 5.49
CA GLY A 2 -6.03 7.86 6.92
C GLY A 2 -4.75 7.84 7.73
N ARG A 3 -4.91 7.97 9.06
CA ARG A 3 -3.80 7.89 10.01
C ARG A 3 -3.85 6.57 10.74
N CYS A 4 -2.68 6.02 11.05
CA CYS A 4 -2.53 4.82 11.86
C CYS A 4 -1.82 5.17 13.16
N HIS A 5 -2.14 4.45 14.23
CA HIS A 5 -1.45 4.60 15.50
C HIS A 5 -0.05 3.99 15.40
N THR A 6 0.97 4.82 15.58
CA THR A 6 2.37 4.44 15.57
C THR A 6 3.05 4.86 16.87
N TRP A 7 4.06 4.10 17.29
CA TRP A 7 4.85 4.42 18.47
C TRP A 7 6.19 3.69 18.45
N GLU A 8 7.15 4.26 19.15
CA GLU A 8 8.41 3.59 19.50
C GLU A 8 8.54 3.62 21.03
N ARG A 9 8.81 2.47 21.64
CA ARG A 9 8.99 2.35 23.09
C ARG A 9 10.42 1.92 23.39
N PRO A 10 11.17 2.67 24.20
CA PRO A 10 12.46 2.22 24.67
C PRO A 10 12.32 0.98 25.55
N ILE A 11 13.25 0.03 25.40
CA ILE A 11 13.33 -1.21 26.18
C ILE A 11 14.76 -1.38 26.71
N LEU A 12 14.91 -2.05 27.86
CA LEU A 12 16.21 -2.20 28.53
C LEU A 12 17.12 -3.21 27.82
N GLU A 13 16.53 -4.20 27.15
CA GLU A 13 17.24 -5.25 26.43
C GLU A 13 17.43 -4.87 24.96
N PRO A 14 18.52 -5.30 24.29
CA PRO A 14 18.68 -5.17 22.85
C PRO A 14 17.45 -5.73 22.10
N PRO A 15 16.91 -5.06 21.07
CA PRO A 15 17.48 -3.94 20.30
C PRO A 15 17.21 -2.53 20.88
N PHE A 16 16.90 -2.41 22.18
CA PHE A 16 16.69 -1.15 22.92
C PHE A 16 15.46 -0.32 22.52
N ILE A 17 14.84 -0.62 21.39
CA ILE A 17 13.62 0.06 20.91
C ILE A 17 12.65 -1.00 20.37
N HIS A 18 11.43 -0.98 20.87
CA HIS A 18 10.30 -1.69 20.27
C HIS A 18 9.54 -0.72 19.36
N ARG A 19 9.47 -1.04 18.06
CA ARG A 19 8.88 -0.16 17.05
C ARG A 19 7.56 -0.72 16.55
N HIS A 20 6.52 0.11 16.57
CA HIS A 20 5.20 -0.20 16.03
C HIS A 20 4.87 0.76 14.89
N HIS A 21 5.53 0.57 13.75
CA HIS A 21 5.35 1.38 12.55
C HIS A 21 4.35 0.70 11.61
N ARG A 22 3.08 1.12 11.72
CA ARG A 22 2.02 0.69 10.81
C ARG A 22 1.63 1.83 9.88
N VAL A 23 1.41 1.47 8.62
CA VAL A 23 0.93 2.36 7.58
C VAL A 23 -0.50 1.99 7.18
N CYS A 24 -1.22 2.95 6.61
CA CYS A 24 -2.53 2.68 6.03
C CYS A 24 -2.33 1.99 4.67
N THR A 25 -2.68 0.72 4.56
CA THR A 25 -2.51 -0.08 3.35
C THR A 25 -3.77 -0.86 2.99
N TYR A 26 -3.84 -1.32 1.75
CA TYR A 26 -4.93 -2.15 1.26
C TYR A 26 -4.92 -3.50 1.99
N SER A 27 -6.07 -3.90 2.52
CA SER A 27 -6.27 -5.29 3.00
C SER A 27 -6.89 -6.16 1.92
N ARG A 28 -7.76 -5.57 1.09
CA ARG A 28 -8.50 -6.24 0.03
C ARG A 28 -8.61 -5.29 -1.14
N ILE A 29 -8.25 -5.79 -2.30
CA ILE A 29 -8.30 -5.08 -3.58
C ILE A 29 -9.18 -5.84 -4.57
N ARG A 30 -9.69 -5.12 -5.55
CA ARG A 30 -10.31 -5.68 -6.75
C ARG A 30 -9.65 -5.05 -7.98
N HIS A 31 -9.19 -5.88 -8.92
CA HIS A 31 -8.68 -5.38 -10.19
C HIS A 31 -9.85 -4.91 -11.06
N MET A 32 -9.80 -3.65 -11.48
CA MET A 32 -10.75 -3.08 -12.43
C MET A 32 -10.03 -2.72 -13.72
N THR A 33 -10.80 -2.58 -14.81
CA THR A 33 -10.26 -2.31 -16.14
C THR A 33 -10.87 -1.01 -16.67
N ALA A 34 -10.01 -0.09 -17.10
CA ALA A 34 -10.41 1.12 -17.81
C ALA A 34 -9.96 1.04 -19.28
N ARG A 35 -10.70 1.72 -20.18
CA ARG A 35 -10.32 1.84 -21.58
C ARG A 35 -9.73 3.23 -21.85
N LEU A 36 -8.46 3.28 -22.24
CA LEU A 36 -7.75 4.52 -22.52
C LEU A 36 -8.07 5.02 -23.94
N PRO A 37 -8.35 6.32 -24.13
CA PRO A 37 -8.49 6.92 -25.45
C PRO A 37 -7.13 7.19 -26.09
N GLY A 38 -7.06 7.21 -27.43
CA GLY A 38 -5.87 7.66 -28.17
C GLY A 38 -4.74 6.61 -28.32
N CYS A 39 -4.99 5.35 -28.01
CA CYS A 39 -4.02 4.28 -28.25
C CYS A 39 -3.79 4.06 -29.76
N GLN A 40 -2.55 3.71 -30.13
CA GLN A 40 -2.22 3.35 -31.51
C GLN A 40 -2.94 2.06 -31.96
N PRO A 41 -3.20 1.89 -33.27
CA PRO A 41 -3.70 0.62 -33.80
C PRO A 41 -2.69 -0.50 -33.45
N ASN A 42 -3.19 -1.62 -32.92
CA ASN A 42 -2.45 -2.78 -32.38
C ASN A 42 -1.96 -2.68 -30.93
N VAL A 43 -2.24 -1.59 -30.22
CA VAL A 43 -1.98 -1.50 -28.77
C VAL A 43 -3.28 -1.77 -28.00
N SER A 44 -3.21 -2.60 -26.95
CA SER A 44 -4.35 -2.80 -26.06
C SER A 44 -4.69 -1.49 -25.35
N ALA A 45 -5.91 -1.00 -25.56
CA ALA A 45 -6.44 0.15 -24.85
C ALA A 45 -6.93 -0.19 -23.42
N LEU A 46 -6.84 -1.45 -22.98
CA LEU A 46 -7.31 -1.89 -21.68
C LEU A 46 -6.20 -1.74 -20.63
N TYR A 47 -6.47 -0.94 -19.60
CA TYR A 47 -5.59 -0.73 -18.46
C TYR A 47 -6.20 -1.31 -17.19
N HIS A 48 -5.47 -2.20 -16.53
CA HIS A 48 -5.89 -2.84 -15.29
C HIS A 48 -5.29 -2.11 -14.07
N TYR A 49 -6.11 -1.79 -13.08
CA TYR A 49 -5.67 -1.10 -11.87
C TYR A 49 -6.32 -1.68 -10.61
N PRO A 50 -5.62 -1.66 -9.46
CA PRO A 50 -6.18 -2.11 -8.20
C PRO A 50 -7.14 -1.05 -7.62
N MET A 51 -8.35 -1.47 -7.28
CA MET A 51 -9.32 -0.66 -6.53
C MET A 51 -9.39 -1.16 -5.09
N ALA A 52 -9.23 -0.25 -4.13
CA ALA A 52 -9.32 -0.57 -2.71
C ALA A 52 -10.77 -0.92 -2.32
N LEU A 53 -10.99 -2.13 -1.80
CA LEU A 53 -12.26 -2.51 -1.18
C LEU A 53 -12.26 -2.27 0.33
N HIS A 54 -11.11 -2.48 0.98
CA HIS A 54 -10.95 -2.28 2.41
C HIS A 54 -9.51 -1.91 2.75
N CYS A 55 -9.35 -0.97 3.67
CA CYS A 55 -8.07 -0.46 4.14
C CYS A 55 -7.84 -0.88 5.60
N HIS A 56 -6.59 -1.05 6.00
CA HIS A 56 -6.23 -1.36 7.38
C HIS A 56 -4.85 -0.82 7.74
N CYS A 57 -4.55 -0.77 9.04
CA CYS A 57 -3.23 -0.42 9.55
C CYS A 57 -2.37 -1.68 9.69
N SER A 58 -1.33 -1.78 8.87
CA SER A 58 -0.41 -2.92 8.87
C SER A 58 1.01 -2.49 8.52
N ILE A 59 1.95 -3.41 8.60
CA ILE A 59 3.31 -3.20 8.10
C ILE A 59 3.22 -3.07 6.58
N CYS A 60 4.03 -2.18 6.00
CA CYS A 60 4.10 -2.03 4.55
C CYS A 60 4.68 -3.30 3.92
N SER A 61 4.00 -3.88 2.93
CA SER A 61 4.47 -5.05 2.20
C SER A 61 5.09 -4.61 0.88
N THR A 62 6.38 -4.92 0.68
CA THR A 62 7.10 -4.62 -0.56
C THR A 62 6.77 -5.57 -1.71
N GLN A 63 5.91 -6.58 -1.49
CA GLN A 63 5.51 -7.52 -2.54
C GLN A 63 4.60 -6.86 -3.58
N ASP A 64 3.67 -6.01 -3.13
CA ASP A 64 2.63 -5.43 -3.97
C ASP A 64 2.51 -3.91 -3.80
N THR A 65 3.38 -3.30 -2.99
CA THR A 65 3.30 -1.87 -2.64
C THR A 65 4.70 -1.31 -2.48
N GLU A 66 4.97 -0.17 -3.09
CA GLU A 66 6.21 0.57 -2.88
C GLU A 66 6.16 1.29 -1.53
N CYS A 67 7.13 0.99 -0.67
CA CYS A 67 7.17 1.45 0.72
C CYS A 67 8.09 2.65 0.88
N GLU A 68 7.60 3.82 0.49
CA GLU A 68 8.36 5.08 0.51
C GLU A 68 8.07 5.93 1.76
N THR A 69 9.07 6.68 2.22
CA THR A 69 8.94 7.73 3.24
C THR A 69 8.79 9.09 2.57
N PHE A 70 7.63 9.74 2.70
CA PHE A 70 7.39 11.11 2.24
C PHE A 70 7.94 12.17 3.19
#